data_AF-A0A367H246-F1
#
_entry.id   AF-A0A367H246-F1
#
_cell.length_a   1.000
_cell.length_b   1.000
_cell.length_c   1.000
_cell.angle_alpha   90.00
_cell.angle_beta   90.00
_cell.angle_gamma   90.00
#
_symmetry.space_group_name_H-M   'P 1'
#
loop_
_entity.id
_entity.type
_entity.pdbx_description
1 polymer ?
#
loop_
_entity_poly.entity_id
_entity_poly.type
_entity_poly.pdbx_seq_one_letter_code
_entity_poly.pdbx_strand_id
1 'polypeptide(L)' 'MAELRREMHRRMLGNGCCARPVEMDCPFGSICESCTFFVTTIGFRPTLERQRDDAAAKGQVAREHIFDGLVSRLDGEAS' A
#
# COMPACT_ATOMS: atom_id res chain seq x y z
N MET A 1 15.28 -6.32 20.27
CA MET A 1 14.47 -5.18 20.79
C MET A 1 14.17 -4.10 19.75
N ALA A 2 15.02 -3.86 18.73
CA ALA A 2 14.75 -2.87 17.69
C ALA A 2 13.66 -3.29 16.69
N GLU A 3 13.64 -4.57 16.30
CA GLU A 3 12.63 -5.12 15.37
C GLU A 3 11.22 -5.11 15.96
N LEU A 4 11.08 -5.54 17.22
CA LEU A 4 9.81 -5.49 17.96
C LEU A 4 9.23 -4.06 18.06
N ARG A 5 10.11 -3.05 18.20
CA ARG A 5 9.71 -1.63 18.17
C ARG A 5 9.22 -1.20 16.79
N ARG A 6 9.84 -1.68 15.71
CA ARG A 6 9.38 -1.39 14.33
C ARG A 6 8.02 -2.03 14.03
N GLU A 7 7.72 -3.20 14.60
CA GLU A 7 6.42 -3.85 14.46
C GLU A 7 5.30 -3.14 15.24
N MET A 8 5.58 -2.63 16.45
CA MET A 8 4.59 -1.92 17.28
C MET A 8 4.00 -0.65 16.64
N HIS A 9 4.67 -0.06 15.66
CA HIS A 9 4.22 1.18 15.02
C HIS A 9 3.54 0.98 13.65
N ARG A 10 3.33 -0.28 13.23
CA ARG A 10 2.57 -0.57 12.02
C ARG A 10 1.10 -0.23 12.24
N ARG A 11 0.62 0.81 11.57
CA ARG A 11 -0.81 1.17 11.55
C ARG A 11 -1.49 0.35 10.46
N MET A 12 -2.53 -0.41 10.81
CA MET A 12 -3.29 -1.20 9.85
C MET A 12 -4.07 -0.30 8.89
N LEU A 13 -4.09 -0.67 7.62
CA LEU A 13 -4.78 0.01 6.53
C LEU A 13 -5.62 -1.00 5.74
N GLY A 14 -6.52 -0.51 4.88
CA GLY A 14 -7.40 -1.39 4.09
C GLY A 14 -6.64 -2.39 3.20
N ASN A 15 -5.50 -1.97 2.65
CA ASN A 15 -4.71 -2.75 1.69
C ASN A 15 -3.31 -3.14 2.21
N GLY A 16 -3.04 -2.99 3.51
CA GLY A 16 -1.70 -3.22 4.05
C GLY A 16 -1.47 -2.53 5.39
N CYS A 17 -0.27 -1.98 5.58
CA CYS A 17 0.10 -1.26 6.78
C CYS A 17 1.01 -0.07 6.49
N CYS A 18 0.98 0.93 7.37
CA CYS A 18 1.90 2.06 7.35
C CYS A 18 3.15 1.72 8.16
N ALA A 19 4.32 1.73 7.51
CA ALA A 19 5.63 1.53 8.15
C ALA A 19 6.37 2.86 8.44
N ARG A 20 5.64 3.98 8.50
CA ARG A 20 6.24 5.29 8.79
C ARG A 20 6.79 5.32 10.22
N PRO A 21 8.01 5.84 10.44
CA PRO A 21 8.54 6.07 11.78
C PRO A 21 7.61 6.94 12.64
N VAL A 22 7.57 6.68 13.94
CA VAL A 22 6.65 7.38 14.87
C VAL A 22 7.03 8.85 15.05
N GLU A 23 8.30 9.17 14.88
CA GLU A 23 8.87 10.51 14.99
C GLU A 23 8.54 11.40 13.78
N MET A 24 7.97 10.82 12.71
CA MET A 24 7.65 11.54 11.47
C MET A 24 6.15 11.79 11.35
N ASP A 25 5.79 13.06 11.21
CA ASP A 25 4.42 13.47 10.95
C ASP A 25 3.89 12.99 9.59
N CYS A 26 2.56 12.85 9.50
CA CYS A 26 1.85 12.42 8.30
C CYS A 26 1.42 13.62 7.46
N PRO A 27 2.08 13.94 6.33
CA PRO A 27 1.65 15.07 5.50
C PRO A 27 0.32 14.81 4.77
N PHE A 28 -0.06 13.54 4.56
CA PHE A 28 -1.26 13.15 3.82
C PHE A 28 -2.15 12.21 4.64
N GLY A 29 -3.39 12.61 4.88
CA GLY A 29 -4.33 11.87 5.73
C GLY A 29 -5.19 10.80 5.03
N SER A 30 -5.11 10.62 3.71
CA SER A 30 -6.19 9.89 3.00
C SER A 30 -5.81 8.90 1.90
N ILE A 31 -4.58 8.88 1.37
CA ILE A 31 -4.19 7.93 0.31
C ILE A 31 -2.85 7.30 0.68
N CYS A 32 -2.89 6.19 1.40
CA CYS A 32 -1.67 5.52 1.82
C CYS A 32 -1.05 4.72 0.66
N GLU A 33 -1.84 4.26 -0.31
CA GLU A 33 -1.41 3.41 -1.42
C GLU A 33 -0.39 4.07 -2.37
N SER A 34 -0.29 5.40 -2.33
CA SER A 34 0.73 6.18 -3.05
C SER A 34 1.90 6.63 -2.17
N CYS A 35 1.88 6.33 -0.86
CA CYS A 35 2.89 6.75 0.10
C CYS A 35 4.11 5.81 0.07
N THR A 36 5.32 6.37 0.15
CA THR A 36 6.57 5.58 0.22
C THR A 36 6.65 4.66 1.44
N PHE A 37 5.97 5.01 2.54
CA PHE A 37 5.95 4.18 3.75
C PHE A 37 4.86 3.09 3.74
N PHE A 38 4.10 2.97 2.64
CA PHE A 38 3.07 1.95 2.52
C PHE A 38 3.69 0.59 2.21
N VAL A 39 3.30 -0.39 3.01
CA VAL A 39 3.72 -1.77 2.86
C VAL A 39 2.48 -2.63 2.70
N THR A 40 2.43 -3.37 1.60
CA THR A 40 1.42 -4.39 1.32
C THR A 40 2.07 -5.75 1.16
N THR A 41 1.27 -6.81 1.14
CA THR A 41 1.71 -8.21 1.05
C THR A 41 0.92 -8.95 -0.03
N ILE A 42 1.42 -10.11 -0.45
CA ILE A 42 0.80 -10.92 -1.51
C ILE A 42 -0.67 -11.28 -1.21
N GLY A 43 -1.05 -11.39 0.06
CA GLY A 43 -2.44 -11.66 0.47
C GLY A 43 -3.43 -10.58 0.03
N PHE A 44 -2.96 -9.35 -0.19
CA PHE A 44 -3.79 -8.25 -0.69
C PHE A 44 -3.87 -8.18 -2.23
N ARG A 45 -3.06 -8.96 -2.96
CA ARG A 45 -3.01 -8.93 -4.44
C ARG A 45 -4.41 -9.04 -5.08
N PRO A 46 -5.30 -9.98 -4.68
CA PRO A 46 -6.62 -10.08 -5.30
C PRO A 46 -7.49 -8.83 -5.05
N THR A 47 -7.31 -8.16 -3.92
CA THR A 47 -8.03 -6.91 -3.61
C THR A 47 -7.49 -5.75 -4.43
N LEU A 48 -6.17 -5.64 -4.57
CA LEU A 48 -5.51 -4.62 -5.38
C LEU A 48 -5.88 -4.74 -6.86
N GLU A 49 -5.95 -5.95 -7.40
CA GLU A 49 -6.43 -6.21 -8.77
C GLU A 49 -7.88 -5.74 -8.95
N ARG A 50 -8.79 -6.11 -8.05
CA ARG A 50 -10.18 -5.65 -8.11
C ARG A 50 -10.30 -4.13 -8.03
N GLN A 51 -9.47 -3.48 -7.21
CA GLN A 51 -9.48 -2.03 -7.07
C GLN A 51 -8.88 -1.32 -8.29
N ARG A 52 -7.86 -1.91 -8.93
CA ARG A 52 -7.35 -1.46 -10.23
C ARG A 52 -8.44 -1.55 -11.30
N ASP A 53 -9.11 -2.69 -11.40
CA ASP A 53 -10.13 -2.92 -12.42
C ASP A 53 -11.36 -2.00 -12.20
N ASP A 54 -11.75 -1.75 -10.95
CA ASP A 54 -12.77 -0.75 -10.60
C ASP A 54 -12.35 0.67 -11.01
N ALA A 55 -11.07 1.02 -10.80
CA ALA A 55 -10.54 2.32 -11.22
C ALA A 55 -10.54 2.46 -12.75
N ALA A 56 -10.14 1.41 -13.48
CA ALA A 56 -10.17 1.38 -14.94
C ALA A 56 -11.61 1.51 -15.48
N ALA A 57 -12.56 0.75 -14.91
CA ALA A 57 -13.97 0.81 -15.29
C ALA A 57 -14.59 2.20 -15.06
N LYS A 58 -14.07 2.97 -14.09
CA LYS A 58 -14.50 4.34 -13.78
C LYS A 58 -13.68 5.42 -14.49
N GLY A 59 -12.68 5.06 -15.30
CA GLY A 59 -11.78 6.01 -15.95
C GLY A 59 -10.87 6.78 -14.99
N GLN A 60 -10.60 6.24 -13.80
CA GLN A 60 -9.78 6.86 -12.76
C GLN A 60 -8.29 6.59 -12.99
N VAL A 61 -7.72 7.15 -14.06
CA VAL A 61 -6.37 6.87 -14.56
C VAL A 61 -5.29 6.94 -13.46
N ALA A 62 -5.28 8.00 -12.66
CA ALA A 62 -4.28 8.14 -11.59
C ALA A 62 -4.38 7.03 -10.53
N ARG A 63 -5.61 6.59 -10.21
CA ARG A 63 -5.85 5.54 -9.22
C ARG A 63 -5.54 4.15 -9.77
N GLU A 64 -5.85 3.92 -11.05
CA GLU A 64 -5.45 2.71 -11.77
C GLU A 64 -3.93 2.52 -11.74
N HIS A 65 -3.16 3.57 -12.09
CA HIS A 65 -1.70 3.52 -12.05
C HIS A 65 -1.12 3.22 -10.67
N ILE A 66 -1.73 3.73 -9.60
CA ILE A 66 -1.30 3.40 -8.23
C ILE A 66 -1.40 1.90 -7.98
N PHE A 67 -2.56 1.30 -8.28
CA PHE A 67 -2.77 -0.12 -8.04
C PHE A 67 -1.95 -1.00 -8.97
N ASP A 68 -1.77 -0.59 -10.22
CA ASP A 68 -0.93 -1.31 -11.18
C ASP A 68 0.54 -1.41 -10.72
N GLY A 69 1.10 -0.31 -10.20
CA GLY A 69 2.44 -0.30 -9.62
C GLY A 69 2.56 -1.19 -8.37
N LEU A 70 1.51 -1.23 -7.53
CA LEU A 70 1.49 -2.10 -6.35
C LEU A 70 1.44 -3.59 -6.73
N VAL A 71 0.63 -3.96 -7.72
CA VAL A 71 0.54 -5.34 -8.22
C VAL A 71 1.86 -5.75 -8.86
N SER A 72 2.44 -4.90 -9.71
CA SER A 72 3.72 -5.17 -10.38
C SER A 72 4.86 -5.38 -9.37
N ARG A 73 4.92 -4.57 -8.30
CA ARG A 73 5.91 -4.75 -7.22
C ARG A 73 5.72 -6.10 -6.52
N LEU A 74 4.48 -6.51 -6.25
CA LEU A 74 4.20 -7.80 -5.61
C LEU A 74 4.60 -8.99 -6.50
N ASP A 75 4.42 -8.88 -7.81
CA ASP A 75 4.82 -9.92 -8.76
C ASP A 75 6.35 -10.06 -8.85
N GLY A 76 7.09 -8.95 -8.73
CA GLY A 76 8.56 -8.95 -8.67
C GLY A 76 9.14 -9.55 -7.38
N GLU A 77 8.48 -9.37 -6.23
CA GLU A 77 8.91 -9.93 -4.94
C GLU A 77 8.57 -11.43 -4.79
N ALA A 78 7.69 -11.96 -5.65
CA ALA A 78 7.28 -13.37 -5.66
C ALA A 78 8.16 -14.26 -6.55
N SER A 79 9.16 -13.68 -7.24
CA SER A 79 10.07 -14.35 -8.17
C SER A 79 11.37 -14.84 -7.53
#